data_AF-A0A7Y3EL94-F1
#
_entry.id   AF-A0A7Y3EL94-F1
#
_cell.length_a   1.000
_cell.length_b   1.000
_cell.length_c   1.000
_cell.angle_alpha   90.00
_cell.angle_beta   90.00
_cell.angle_gamma   90.00
#
_symmetry.space_group_name_H-M   'P 1'
#
loop_
_entity.id
_entity.type
_entity.pdbx_description
1 polymer ?
#
loop_
_entity_poly.entity_id
_entity_poly.type
_entity_poly.pdbx_seq_one_letter_code
_entity_poly.pdbx_strand_id
1 'polypeptide(L)'
;MINALPVAVIFIAGSILIPFFKGKIKSFYLLALPVLAFINLIFLPQGQSWQMKFLDYTLILSRVDKLSLVFGYIFILITFIGMIYSIHVKDNTQHVAAFCYAGGALGV
;
A
#
# COMPACT_ATOMS: atom_id res chain seq x y z
N MET A 1 22.18 -4.04 4.25
CA MET A 1 21.39 -2.89 3.76
C MET A 1 19.95 -3.34 3.74
N ILE A 2 19.05 -2.75 4.51
CA ILE A 2 17.64 -3.16 4.52
C ILE A 2 17.06 -2.76 3.17
N ASN A 3 16.78 -3.74 2.30
CA ASN A 3 16.03 -3.49 1.07
C ASN A 3 14.65 -3.00 1.49
N ALA A 4 14.37 -1.71 1.29
CA ALA A 4 13.07 -1.14 1.61
C ALA A 4 11.99 -1.89 0.83
N LEU A 5 10.95 -2.34 1.55
CA LEU A 5 9.80 -3.02 0.97
C LEU A 5 9.00 -2.03 0.10
N PRO A 6 8.56 -2.42 -1.11
CA PRO A 6 7.70 -1.57 -1.91
C PRO A 6 6.39 -1.28 -1.16
N VAL A 7 5.94 -0.02 -1.18
CA VAL A 7 4.74 0.41 -0.43
C VAL A 7 3.49 -0.36 -0.87
N ALA A 8 3.39 -0.70 -2.15
CA ALA A 8 2.33 -1.52 -2.72
C ALA A 8 2.14 -2.86 -1.98
N VAL A 9 3.23 -3.48 -1.51
CA VAL A 9 3.18 -4.76 -0.80
C VAL A 9 2.46 -4.64 0.53
N ILE A 10 2.58 -3.51 1.23
CA ILE A 10 1.88 -3.28 2.50
C ILE A 10 0.37 -3.32 2.28
N PHE A 11 -0.12 -2.72 1.20
CA PHE A 11 -1.54 -2.72 0.89
C PHE A 11 -2.04 -4.04 0.33
N ILE A 12 -1.32 -4.65 -0.62
CA ILE A 12 -1.76 -5.91 -1.25
C ILE A 12 -1.66 -7.07 -0.27
N ALA A 13 -0.55 -7.21 0.46
CA ALA A 13 -0.43 -8.28 1.45
C ALA A 13 -1.31 -8.01 2.69
N GLY A 14 -1.41 -6.74 3.10
CA GLY A 14 -2.28 -6.33 4.20
C GLY A 14 -3.76 -6.56 3.91
N SER A 15 -4.20 -6.44 2.65
CA SER A 15 -5.59 -6.67 2.29
C SER A 15 -6.03 -8.11 2.56
N ILE A 16 -5.16 -9.09 2.34
CA ILE A 16 -5.42 -10.52 2.58
C ILE A 16 -5.83 -10.79 4.02
N LEU A 17 -5.31 -10.02 4.98
CA LEU A 17 -5.59 -10.22 6.40
C LEU A 17 -6.90 -9.56 6.87
N ILE A 18 -7.48 -8.64 6.09
CA ILE A 18 -8.74 -7.94 6.43
C ILE A 18 -9.90 -8.87 6.80
N PRO A 19 -10.23 -9.94 6.04
CA PRO A 19 -11.38 -10.78 6.35
C PRO A 19 -11.27 -11.55 7.67
N PHE A 20 -10.07 -11.65 8.24
CA PHE A 20 -9.83 -12.35 9.50
C PHE A 20 -10.13 -11.48 10.73
N PHE A 21 -10.24 -10.15 10.59
CA PHE A 21 -10.54 -9.23 11.68
C PHE A 21 -12.02 -8.86 11.76
N LYS A 22 -12.52 -8.58 12.98
CA LYS A 22 -13.92 -8.18 13.23
C LYS A 22 -14.00 -7.00 14.19
N GLY A 23 -15.13 -6.28 14.12
CA GLY A 23 -15.44 -5.17 15.03
C GLY A 23 -14.37 -4.08 15.06
N LYS A 24 -14.06 -3.57 16.26
CA LYS A 24 -13.08 -2.49 16.47
C LYS A 24 -11.67 -2.83 16.00
N ILE A 25 -11.27 -4.11 16.07
CA ILE A 25 -9.94 -4.56 15.63
C ILE A 25 -9.81 -4.37 14.11
N LYS A 26 -10.85 -4.72 13.35
CA LYS A 26 -10.89 -4.48 11.91
C LYS A 26 -10.76 -2.98 11.61
N SER A 27 -11.56 -2.14 12.27
CA SER A 27 -11.51 -0.69 12.10
C SER A 27 -10.10 -0.13 12.35
N PHE A 28 -9.44 -0.56 13.44
CA PHE A 28 -8.06 -0.18 13.72
C PHE A 28 -7.10 -0.67 12.63
N TYR A 29 -7.23 -1.93 12.20
CA TYR A 29 -6.37 -2.52 11.17
C TYR A 29 -6.48 -1.80 9.82
N LEU A 30 -7.70 -1.47 9.37
CA LEU A 30 -7.94 -0.73 8.13
C LEU A 30 -7.26 0.65 8.15
N LEU A 31 -7.22 1.33 9.30
CA LEU A 31 -6.54 2.63 9.41
C LEU A 31 -5.03 2.48 9.62
N ALA A 32 -4.58 1.41 10.28
CA ALA A 32 -3.17 1.15 10.52
C ALA A 32 -2.40 0.86 9.23
N LEU A 33 -3.00 0.15 8.26
CA LEU A 33 -2.36 -0.16 6.97
C LEU A 33 -1.82 1.09 6.23
N PRO A 34 -2.65 2.10 5.92
CA PRO A 34 -2.19 3.33 5.27
C PRO A 34 -1.21 4.14 6.12
N VAL A 35 -1.31 4.12 7.46
CA VAL A 35 -0.32 4.76 8.33
C VAL A 35 1.04 4.07 8.24
N LEU A 36 1.08 2.74 8.25
CA LEU A 36 2.30 1.96 8.07
C LEU A 36 2.91 2.18 6.68
N ALA A 37 2.06 2.24 5.64
CA ALA A 37 2.49 2.58 4.29
C ALA A 37 3.11 3.98 4.21
N PHE A 38 2.52 4.96 4.89
CA PHE A 38 3.04 6.33 4.96
C PHE A 38 4.40 6.41 5.64
N ILE A 39 4.56 5.73 6.79
CA ILE A 39 5.84 5.64 7.49
C ILE A 39 6.89 4.99 6.59
N ASN A 40 6.54 3.89 5.93
CA ASN A 40 7.43 3.20 5.01
C ASN A 40 7.87 4.10 3.84
N LEU A 41 6.94 4.89 3.27
CA LEU A 41 7.24 5.84 2.20
C LEU A 41 8.24 6.93 2.63
N ILE A 42 8.16 7.43 3.86
CA ILE A 42 9.10 8.46 4.38
C ILE A 42 10.53 7.92 4.48
N PHE A 43 10.69 6.66 4.86
CA PHE A 43 11.99 6.03 5.02
C PHE A 43 12.48 5.31 3.76
N LEU A 44 11.74 5.42 2.65
CA LEU A 44 12.10 4.77 1.39
C LEU A 44 13.31 5.48 0.76
N PRO A 45 14.44 4.80 0.53
CA PRO A 45 15.58 5.39 -0.14
C PRO A 45 15.25 5.68 -1.60
N GLN A 46 15.76 6.80 -2.12
CA GLN A 46 15.63 7.14 -3.53
C GLN A 46 16.43 6.16 -4.40
N GLY A 47 15.92 5.88 -5.61
CA GLY A 47 16.55 4.98 -6.57
C GLY A 47 15.65 3.83 -6.99
N GLN A 48 16.26 2.79 -7.58
CA GLN A 48 15.56 1.60 -8.04
C GLN A 48 15.96 0.41 -7.17
N SER A 49 14.97 -0.28 -6.63
CA SER A 49 15.14 -1.50 -5.84
C SER A 49 14.18 -2.57 -6.36
N TRP A 50 14.39 -3.83 -5.94
CA TRP A 50 13.54 -4.96 -6.36
C TRP A 50 13.46 -5.14 -7.88
N GLN A 51 14.60 -5.40 -8.50
CA GLN A 51 14.68 -5.72 -9.92
C GLN A 51 14.54 -7.22 -10.14
N MET A 52 13.68 -7.62 -11.06
CA MET A 52 13.47 -9.01 -11.44
C MET A 52 13.57 -9.15 -12.96
N LYS A 53 14.35 -10.14 -13.43
CA LYS A 53 14.33 -10.51 -14.84
C LYS A 53 13.07 -11.32 -15.11
N PHE A 54 12.28 -10.88 -16.06
CA PHE A 54 11.07 -11.56 -16.50
C PHE A 54 11.05 -11.58 -18.03
N LEU A 55 11.15 -12.78 -18.61
CA LEU A 55 11.41 -12.96 -20.04
C LEU A 55 12.65 -12.15 -20.46
N ASP A 56 12.56 -11.37 -21.53
CA ASP A 56 13.63 -10.49 -22.02
C ASP A 56 13.60 -9.09 -21.38
N TYR A 57 12.73 -8.86 -20.38
CA TYR A 57 12.58 -7.58 -19.70
C TYR A 57 13.20 -7.60 -18.30
N THR A 58 13.70 -6.44 -17.86
CA THR A 58 14.03 -6.20 -16.45
C THR A 58 12.90 -5.40 -15.82
N LEU A 59 12.12 -6.05 -14.97
CA LEU A 59 11.05 -5.40 -14.19
C LEU A 59 11.67 -4.70 -13.00
N ILE A 60 11.33 -3.43 -12.82
CA ILE A 60 11.69 -2.65 -11.64
C ILE A 60 10.42 -2.53 -10.81
N LEU A 61 10.34 -3.27 -9.72
CA LEU A 61 9.12 -3.32 -8.89
C LEU A 61 9.03 -2.16 -7.91
N SER A 62 10.12 -1.44 -7.68
CA SER A 62 10.15 -0.26 -6.82
C SER A 62 11.10 0.78 -7.41
N ARG A 63 10.55 1.86 -7.93
CA ARG A 63 11.28 3.04 -8.36
C ARG A 63 10.86 4.22 -7.50
N VAL A 64 11.83 4.93 -6.96
CA VAL A 64 11.61 6.02 -6.01
C VAL A 64 12.34 7.26 -6.52
N ASP A 65 11.57 8.21 -7.02
CA ASP A 65 12.01 9.53 -7.45
C ASP A 65 11.10 10.62 -6.87
N LYS A 66 11.43 11.88 -7.12
CA LYS A 66 10.70 13.00 -6.52
C LYS A 66 9.23 13.06 -6.97
N LEU A 67 8.91 12.59 -8.18
CA LEU A 67 7.56 12.63 -8.73
C LEU A 67 6.70 11.49 -8.16
N SER A 68 7.24 10.27 -8.17
CA SER A 68 6.62 9.10 -7.56
C SER A 68 6.36 9.28 -6.07
N LEU A 69 7.24 9.99 -5.33
CA LEU A 69 6.97 10.34 -3.93
C LEU A 69 5.73 11.23 -3.76
N VAL A 70 5.53 12.24 -4.61
CA VAL A 70 4.33 13.11 -4.55
C VAL A 70 3.06 12.30 -4.74
N PHE A 71 3.03 11.43 -5.76
CA PHE A 71 1.90 10.53 -5.98
C PHE A 71 1.73 9.54 -4.82
N GLY A 72 2.83 9.01 -4.29
CA GLY A 72 2.85 8.14 -3.14
C GLY A 72 2.12 8.75 -1.94
N TYR A 73 2.46 9.99 -1.59
CA TYR A 73 1.78 10.71 -0.51
C TYR A 73 0.29 10.91 -0.78
N ILE A 74 -0.07 11.34 -1.99
CA ILE A 74 -1.47 11.60 -2.37
C ILE A 74 -2.30 10.31 -2.27
N PHE A 75 -1.84 9.22 -2.88
CA PHE A 75 -2.59 7.97 -2.90
C PHE A 75 -2.73 7.35 -1.50
N ILE A 76 -1.69 7.42 -0.66
CA ILE A 76 -1.79 6.94 0.72
C ILE A 76 -2.78 7.77 1.53
N LEU A 77 -2.74 9.11 1.40
CA LEU A 77 -3.66 10.00 2.13
C LEU A 77 -5.11 9.79 1.69
N ILE A 78 -5.38 9.70 0.39
CA ILE A 78 -6.74 9.43 -0.12
C ILE A 78 -7.21 8.05 0.35
N THR A 79 -6.34 7.05 0.35
CA THR A 79 -6.67 5.72 0.88
C THR A 79 -7.04 5.79 2.37
N PHE A 80 -6.26 6.50 3.18
CA PHE A 80 -6.55 6.70 4.61
C PHE A 80 -7.93 7.36 4.82
N ILE A 81 -8.20 8.45 4.12
CA ILE A 81 -9.47 9.18 4.21
C ILE A 81 -10.64 8.29 3.74
N GLY A 82 -10.47 7.57 2.63
CA GLY A 82 -11.45 6.64 2.12
C GLY A 82 -11.76 5.50 3.11
N MET A 83 -10.74 5.03 3.86
CA MET A 83 -10.93 4.03 4.91
C MET A 83 -11.63 4.57 6.15
N ILE A 84 -11.38 5.83 6.53
CA ILE A 84 -12.17 6.50 7.59
C ILE A 84 -13.63 6.53 7.18
N TYR A 85 -13.93 6.97 5.95
CA TYR A 85 -15.29 7.08 5.46
C TYR A 85 -15.99 5.71 5.38
N SER A 86 -15.32 4.71 4.81
CA SER A 86 -15.87 3.38 4.60
C SER A 86 -15.81 2.46 5.81
N ILE A 87 -15.34 2.92 6.98
CA ILE A 87 -15.12 2.06 8.16
C ILE A 87 -16.40 1.37 8.66
N HIS A 88 -17.56 1.98 8.39
CA HIS A 88 -18.88 1.43 8.72
C HIS A 88 -19.34 0.34 7.74
N VAL A 89 -18.70 0.22 6.57
CA VAL A 89 -18.99 -0.79 5.56
C VAL A 89 -18.52 -2.16 6.07
N LYS A 90 -19.48 -3.08 6.21
CA LYS A 90 -19.22 -4.41 6.78
C LYS A 90 -18.63 -5.38 5.76
N ASP A 91 -18.83 -5.14 4.47
CA ASP A 91 -18.36 -6.00 3.39
C ASP A 91 -16.83 -6.02 3.30
N ASN A 92 -16.24 -7.17 3.63
CA ASN A 92 -14.79 -7.36 3.59
C ASN A 92 -14.26 -7.30 2.16
N THR A 93 -15.04 -7.73 1.16
CA THR A 93 -14.57 -7.77 -0.24
C THR A 93 -14.32 -6.37 -0.78
N GLN A 94 -15.15 -5.40 -0.40
CA GLN A 94 -14.97 -3.99 -0.77
C GLN A 94 -13.68 -3.41 -0.18
N HIS A 95 -13.39 -3.71 1.10
CA HIS A 95 -12.15 -3.27 1.74
C HIS A 95 -10.92 -3.92 1.09
N VAL A 96 -10.97 -5.22 0.84
CA VAL A 96 -9.88 -5.94 0.15
C VAL A 96 -9.63 -5.35 -1.23
N ALA A 97 -10.68 -5.17 -2.03
CA ALA A 97 -10.59 -4.59 -3.37
C ALA A 97 -10.04 -3.15 -3.34
N ALA A 98 -10.49 -2.33 -2.40
CA ALA A 98 -10.02 -0.95 -2.25
C ALA A 98 -8.52 -0.90 -1.93
N PHE A 99 -8.03 -1.77 -1.04
CA PHE A 99 -6.60 -1.85 -0.73
C PHE A 99 -5.77 -2.45 -1.87
N CYS A 100 -6.27 -3.46 -2.58
CA CYS A 100 -5.59 -3.96 -3.77
C CYS A 100 -5.49 -2.88 -4.85
N TYR A 101 -6.55 -2.08 -5.05
CA TYR A 101 -6.54 -0.94 -5.97
C TYR A 101 -5.52 0.12 -5.55
N ALA A 102 -5.52 0.52 -4.28
CA ALA A 102 -4.55 1.46 -3.74
C ALA A 102 -3.10 0.96 -3.88
N GLY A 103 -2.87 -0.33 -3.60
CA GLY A 103 -1.57 -0.97 -3.78
C GLY A 103 -1.14 -0.99 -5.25
N GLY A 104 -2.05 -1.28 -6.17
CA GLY A 104 -1.79 -1.24 -7.61
C GLY A 104 -1.43 0.17 -8.11
N ALA A 105 -2.10 1.21 -7.58
CA ALA A 105 -1.80 2.60 -7.90
C ALA A 105 -0.45 3.09 -7.34
N LEU A 106 0.12 2.38 -6.36
CA LEU A 106 1.41 2.70 -5.72
C LEU A 106 2.58 1.89 -6.28
N GLY A 107 2.33 0.97 -7.22
CA GLY A 107 3.35 0.20 -7.94
C GLY A 107 3.86 0.89 -9.21
N VAL A 108 4.09 2.21 -9.14
CA VAL A 108 4.58 3.07 -10.25
C VAL A 108 6.03 3.49 -10.05
#